data_AF-N9UWQ6-F1
#
_entry.id   AF-N9UWQ6-F1
#
_cell.length_a   1.000
_cell.length_b   1.000
_cell.length_c   1.000
_cell.angle_alpha   90.00
_cell.angle_beta   90.00
_cell.angle_gamma   90.00
#
_symmetry.space_group_name_H-M   'P 1'
#
loop_
_entity.id
_entity.type
_entity.pdbx_description
1 polymer ?
#
loop_
_entity_poly.entity_id
_entity_poly.type
_entity_poly.pdbx_seq_one_letter_code
_entity_poly.pdbx_strand_id
1 'polypeptide(L)'
;MSRIFKTVDLFAGPGGLAEGFSSIRREGRPIFDIALSVEKEPSAFRTLRLRAFTRQFREIPDAYYRYIAGEISRDELIQAHPAEWKAAEEETALLELGSDDAKAVIDQRLDAIRGDGNDDTVLIGGPPCQAYSLVGRARNRGNSSYDPAADHRHFLYREYIRILDRLRPAAFIMENVKGILSSKVEGESIFERVLADLRNAGGAPDGYTLLPLVNEGKGRHGEHIIRSELYGIPQRRHRVILVGIRSDRLAVPSILTNHWLSADATTRSVADVLGDMPKLRSGLSRQADSEVAWRAAAVDAFEAAARACRADRAGELGDIAPVLDAHRATIDAAKEKLPRSDRRVTAVRDNWLSDWLIDDRLRALPNHETRGHMVTDLSRYAFAATFAERRGRSPKASEYPSALAPDHKNWESGKFADRFRVQTWNEPSTTITSHISKDGHYFIHPDPLQCRSLTVREAARLQTFPDNYFFEGNRTEQYVQVGNAVPPLLARQIAEVVLGLLEPDTDD
;
A
#
# COMPACT_ATOMS: atom_id res chain seq x y z
N MET A 1 5.85 14.77 -32.44
CA MET A 1 4.77 14.57 -31.46
C MET A 1 5.37 13.80 -30.29
N SER A 2 5.14 14.24 -29.06
CA SER A 2 5.62 13.52 -27.88
C SER A 2 4.97 12.13 -27.79
N ARG A 3 5.77 11.10 -27.48
CA ARG A 3 5.30 9.71 -27.40
C ARG A 3 4.35 9.55 -26.19
N ILE A 4 3.30 8.76 -26.38
CA ILE A 4 2.35 8.36 -25.32
C ILE A 4 2.39 6.84 -25.27
N PHE A 5 2.55 6.29 -24.08
CA PHE A 5 2.64 4.86 -23.86
C PHE A 5 1.30 4.31 -23.37
N LYS A 6 0.67 3.44 -24.17
CA LYS A 6 -0.54 2.73 -23.76
C LYS A 6 -0.17 1.68 -22.71
N THR A 7 -0.69 1.84 -21.51
CA THR A 7 -0.27 1.07 -20.34
C THR A 7 -1.34 0.05 -19.95
N VAL A 8 -0.93 -1.20 -19.75
CA VAL A 8 -1.77 -2.29 -19.25
C VAL A 8 -1.36 -2.60 -17.82
N ASP A 9 -2.31 -2.51 -16.88
CA ASP A 9 -2.13 -2.81 -15.46
C ASP A 9 -2.81 -4.14 -15.09
N LEU A 10 -2.02 -5.17 -14.80
CA LEU A 10 -2.50 -6.48 -14.38
C LEU A 10 -2.43 -6.62 -12.86
N PHE A 11 -3.42 -7.30 -12.28
CA PHE A 11 -3.50 -7.44 -10.82
C PHE A 11 -3.54 -6.06 -10.13
N ALA A 12 -4.31 -5.15 -10.73
CA ALA A 12 -4.23 -3.71 -10.46
C ALA A 12 -4.53 -3.34 -9.00
N GLY A 13 -5.25 -4.19 -8.26
CA GLY A 13 -5.71 -3.89 -6.91
C GLY A 13 -6.55 -2.61 -6.92
N PRO A 14 -6.32 -1.68 -5.97
CA PRO A 14 -6.98 -0.38 -6.00
C PRO A 14 -6.36 0.59 -7.01
N GLY A 15 -5.31 0.23 -7.77
CA GLY A 15 -4.69 1.07 -8.80
C GLY A 15 -3.43 1.84 -8.38
N GLY A 16 -2.70 1.40 -7.34
CA GLY A 16 -1.53 2.14 -6.82
C GLY A 16 -0.37 2.31 -7.80
N LEU A 17 -0.09 1.28 -8.63
CA LEU A 17 0.92 1.39 -9.70
C LEU A 17 0.46 2.34 -10.81
N ALA A 18 -0.75 2.12 -11.35
CA ALA A 18 -1.34 2.97 -12.37
C ALA A 18 -1.43 4.45 -11.94
N GLU A 19 -1.73 4.72 -10.67
CA GLU A 19 -1.77 6.08 -10.13
C GLU A 19 -0.40 6.79 -10.26
N GLY A 20 0.68 6.11 -9.88
CA GLY A 20 2.03 6.66 -10.03
C GLY A 20 2.41 6.90 -11.49
N PHE A 21 2.19 5.91 -12.35
CA PHE A 21 2.52 5.98 -13.78
C PHE A 21 1.75 7.09 -14.50
N SER A 22 0.43 7.16 -14.31
CA SER A 22 -0.42 8.17 -14.95
C SER A 22 -0.26 9.59 -14.40
N SER A 23 0.45 9.76 -13.28
CA SER A 23 0.73 11.08 -12.70
C SER A 23 1.76 11.90 -13.51
N ILE A 24 2.56 11.25 -14.36
CA ILE A 24 3.52 11.94 -15.21
C ILE A 24 2.75 12.48 -16.42
N ARG A 25 2.67 13.80 -16.52
CA ARG A 25 1.90 14.49 -17.56
C ARG A 25 2.77 15.37 -18.44
N ARG A 26 2.45 15.39 -19.73
CA ARG A 26 3.00 16.31 -20.74
C ARG A 26 1.83 17.01 -21.41
N GLU A 27 1.86 18.34 -21.46
CA GLU A 27 0.74 19.16 -21.99
C GLU A 27 -0.63 18.82 -21.36
N GLY A 28 -0.63 18.49 -20.06
CA GLY A 28 -1.83 18.16 -19.29
C GLY A 28 -2.41 16.76 -19.54
N ARG A 29 -1.74 15.90 -20.34
CA ARG A 29 -2.14 14.51 -20.58
C ARG A 29 -1.15 13.52 -19.97
N PRO A 30 -1.60 12.37 -19.44
CA PRO A 30 -0.70 11.31 -18.98
C PRO A 30 0.21 10.81 -20.11
N ILE A 31 1.51 10.68 -19.83
CA ILE A 31 2.46 10.04 -20.75
C ILE A 31 2.23 8.53 -20.76
N PHE A 32 2.05 7.94 -19.58
CA PHE A 32 1.58 6.57 -19.41
C PHE A 32 0.06 6.58 -19.34
N ASP A 33 -0.58 6.37 -20.48
CA ASP A 33 -2.03 6.36 -20.65
C ASP A 33 -2.58 4.97 -20.35
N ILE A 34 -3.30 4.82 -19.24
CA ILE A 34 -3.80 3.51 -18.78
C ILE A 34 -4.94 3.07 -19.70
N ALA A 35 -4.68 2.03 -20.51
CA ALA A 35 -5.60 1.55 -21.53
C ALA A 35 -6.42 0.32 -21.08
N LEU A 36 -5.88 -0.44 -20.13
CA LEU A 36 -6.55 -1.57 -19.51
C LEU A 36 -6.03 -1.77 -18.09
N SER A 37 -6.95 -1.91 -17.12
CA SER A 37 -6.64 -2.42 -15.78
C SER A 37 -7.49 -3.64 -15.46
N VAL A 38 -6.87 -4.71 -15.00
CA VAL A 38 -7.54 -5.97 -14.66
C VAL A 38 -7.44 -6.25 -13.18
N GLU A 39 -8.58 -6.38 -12.51
CA GLU A 39 -8.70 -6.70 -11.08
C GLU A 39 -9.84 -7.69 -10.87
N LYS A 40 -9.68 -8.65 -9.96
CA LYS A 40 -10.68 -9.69 -9.72
C LYS A 40 -11.55 -9.45 -8.49
N GLU A 41 -11.04 -8.68 -7.54
CA GLU A 41 -11.70 -8.41 -6.27
C GLU A 41 -12.68 -7.23 -6.44
N PRO A 42 -13.99 -7.45 -6.23
CA PRO A 42 -15.01 -6.43 -6.51
C PRO A 42 -14.82 -5.11 -5.78
N SER A 43 -14.33 -5.10 -4.53
CA SER A 43 -14.14 -3.86 -3.76
C SER A 43 -12.99 -3.01 -4.29
N ALA A 44 -11.86 -3.63 -4.62
CA ALA A 44 -10.70 -3.01 -5.23
C ALA A 44 -11.03 -2.52 -6.64
N PHE A 45 -11.77 -3.31 -7.40
CA PHE A 45 -12.25 -2.94 -8.72
C PHE A 45 -13.17 -1.70 -8.71
N ARG A 46 -14.06 -1.59 -7.71
CA ARG A 46 -14.90 -0.38 -7.55
C ARG A 46 -14.04 0.87 -7.37
N THR A 47 -13.07 0.82 -6.47
CA THR A 47 -12.07 1.89 -6.25
C THR A 47 -11.26 2.19 -7.52
N LEU A 48 -10.78 1.15 -8.21
CA LEU A 48 -10.01 1.25 -9.43
C LEU A 48 -10.80 1.95 -10.54
N ARG A 49 -12.07 1.57 -10.75
CA ARG A 49 -12.97 2.20 -11.72
C ARG A 49 -13.27 3.65 -11.38
N LEU A 50 -13.49 3.95 -10.11
CA LEU A 50 -13.67 5.33 -9.66
C LEU A 50 -12.40 6.16 -9.94
N ARG A 51 -11.20 5.58 -9.79
CA ARG A 51 -9.97 6.31 -10.13
C ARG A 51 -9.76 6.44 -11.64
N ALA A 52 -10.07 5.41 -12.42
CA ALA A 52 -10.10 5.48 -13.89
C ALA A 52 -11.01 6.62 -14.39
N PHE A 53 -12.18 6.79 -13.76
CA PHE A 53 -13.07 7.92 -14.00
C PHE A 53 -12.38 9.27 -13.80
N THR A 54 -11.65 9.46 -12.69
CA THR A 54 -10.94 10.74 -12.46
C THR A 54 -9.85 11.03 -13.50
N ARG A 55 -9.24 9.99 -14.08
CA ARG A 55 -8.19 10.14 -15.12
C ARG A 55 -8.73 10.63 -16.46
N GLN A 56 -10.04 10.50 -16.71
CA GLN A 56 -10.66 10.98 -17.96
C GLN A 56 -10.70 12.51 -18.06
N PHE A 57 -10.39 13.21 -16.96
CA PHE A 57 -10.41 14.66 -16.90
C PHE A 57 -9.00 15.24 -16.80
N ARG A 58 -8.80 16.40 -17.45
CA ARG A 58 -7.62 17.25 -17.19
C ARG A 58 -7.63 17.75 -15.75
N GLU A 59 -8.79 18.21 -15.31
CA GLU A 59 -9.10 18.62 -13.94
C GLU A 59 -10.29 17.83 -13.43
N ILE A 60 -10.17 17.19 -12.26
CA ILE A 60 -11.22 16.35 -11.69
C ILE A 60 -12.52 17.16 -11.52
N PRO A 61 -13.72 16.65 -11.86
CA PRO A 61 -14.96 17.43 -11.77
C PRO A 61 -15.41 17.64 -10.31
N ASP A 62 -16.13 18.73 -10.03
CA ASP A 62 -16.69 19.01 -8.70
C ASP A 62 -17.59 17.87 -8.18
N ALA A 63 -18.33 17.21 -9.08
CA ALA A 63 -19.15 16.05 -8.76
C ALA A 63 -18.37 14.94 -8.04
N TYR A 64 -17.10 14.73 -8.37
CA TYR A 64 -16.24 13.77 -7.67
C TYR A 64 -16.04 14.16 -6.20
N TYR A 65 -15.71 15.42 -5.94
CA TYR A 65 -15.48 15.93 -4.58
C TYR A 65 -16.75 15.88 -3.74
N ARG A 66 -17.91 16.17 -4.34
CA ARG A 66 -19.23 16.00 -3.73
C ARG A 66 -19.52 14.53 -3.39
N TYR A 67 -19.18 13.62 -4.31
CA TYR A 67 -19.39 12.19 -4.12
C TYR A 67 -18.54 11.65 -2.96
N ILE A 68 -17.22 11.92 -2.95
CA ILE A 68 -16.35 11.44 -1.87
C ILE A 68 -16.68 12.11 -0.53
N ALA A 69 -17.24 13.32 -0.54
CA ALA A 69 -17.79 14.00 0.64
C ALA A 69 -19.10 13.38 1.16
N GLY A 70 -19.78 12.54 0.36
CA GLY A 70 -21.06 11.93 0.68
C GLY A 70 -22.26 12.84 0.42
N GLU A 71 -22.09 13.90 -0.39
CA GLU A 71 -23.13 14.86 -0.74
C GLU A 71 -24.00 14.42 -1.91
N ILE A 72 -23.49 13.54 -2.77
CA ILE A 72 -24.23 12.90 -3.86
C ILE A 72 -23.96 11.40 -3.86
N SER A 73 -24.91 10.64 -4.39
CA SER A 73 -24.78 9.20 -4.63
C SER A 73 -23.85 8.90 -5.82
N ARG A 74 -23.45 7.63 -5.94
CA ARG A 74 -22.67 7.15 -7.10
C ARG A 74 -23.47 7.28 -8.40
N ASP A 75 -24.77 7.01 -8.36
CA ASP A 75 -25.61 7.09 -9.55
C ASP A 75 -25.73 8.53 -10.06
N GLU A 76 -25.82 9.51 -9.15
CA GLU A 76 -25.79 10.93 -9.51
C GLU A 76 -24.43 11.33 -10.12
N LEU A 77 -23.30 10.82 -9.60
CA LEU A 77 -21.98 11.04 -10.21
C LEU A 77 -21.92 10.49 -11.65
N ILE A 78 -22.44 9.28 -11.87
CA ILE A 78 -22.45 8.62 -13.17
C ILE A 78 -23.35 9.38 -14.16
N GLN A 79 -24.54 9.79 -13.71
CA GLN A 79 -25.49 10.55 -14.53
C GLN A 79 -24.96 11.92 -14.92
N ALA A 80 -24.14 12.55 -14.07
CA ALA A 80 -23.50 13.82 -14.38
C ALA A 80 -22.39 13.70 -15.44
N HIS A 81 -21.75 12.54 -15.56
CA HIS A 81 -20.58 12.31 -16.43
C HIS A 81 -20.61 10.92 -17.11
N PRO A 82 -21.65 10.63 -17.93
CA PRO A 82 -21.85 9.28 -18.47
C PRO A 82 -20.79 8.87 -19.51
N ALA A 83 -20.23 9.82 -20.26
CA ALA A 83 -19.20 9.54 -21.26
C ALA A 83 -17.87 9.14 -20.60
N GLU A 84 -17.45 9.89 -19.59
CA GLU A 84 -16.22 9.62 -18.82
C GLU A 84 -16.37 8.38 -17.94
N TRP A 85 -17.57 8.12 -17.41
CA TRP A 85 -17.84 6.86 -16.74
C TRP A 85 -17.73 5.67 -17.70
N LYS A 86 -18.31 5.78 -18.90
CA LYS A 86 -18.18 4.74 -19.93
C LYS A 86 -16.72 4.50 -20.32
N ALA A 87 -15.92 5.56 -20.48
CA ALA A 87 -14.49 5.43 -20.73
C ALA A 87 -13.75 4.71 -19.58
N ALA A 88 -14.13 4.97 -18.32
CA ALA A 88 -13.61 4.24 -17.17
C ALA A 88 -14.06 2.75 -17.14
N GLU A 89 -15.26 2.45 -17.62
CA GLU A 89 -15.74 1.07 -17.80
C GLU A 89 -15.00 0.34 -18.91
N GLU A 90 -14.68 1.06 -19.99
CA GLU A 90 -13.81 0.55 -21.04
C GLU A 90 -12.42 0.28 -20.46
N GLU A 91 -11.77 1.22 -19.76
CA GLU A 91 -10.44 1.04 -19.15
C GLU A 91 -10.38 -0.15 -18.16
N THR A 92 -11.44 -0.43 -17.40
CA THR A 92 -11.38 -1.37 -16.26
C THR A 92 -12.16 -2.67 -16.46
N ALA A 93 -11.53 -3.82 -16.20
CA ALA A 93 -12.13 -5.14 -16.32
C ALA A 93 -12.14 -5.91 -14.98
N LEU A 94 -13.33 -6.31 -14.52
CA LEU A 94 -13.50 -7.18 -13.35
C LEU A 94 -13.34 -8.63 -13.78
N LEU A 95 -12.10 -9.11 -13.82
CA LEU A 95 -11.75 -10.45 -14.32
C LEU A 95 -10.70 -11.10 -13.43
N GLU A 96 -10.82 -12.42 -13.26
CA GLU A 96 -9.79 -13.24 -12.65
C GLU A 96 -8.81 -13.71 -13.73
N LEU A 97 -7.58 -13.18 -13.71
CA LEU A 97 -6.54 -13.61 -14.64
C LEU A 97 -6.35 -15.12 -14.58
N GLY A 98 -6.12 -15.70 -15.77
CA GLY A 98 -5.92 -17.12 -15.95
C GLY A 98 -7.20 -17.93 -16.18
N SER A 99 -8.40 -17.45 -15.86
CA SER A 99 -9.60 -18.18 -16.30
C SER A 99 -9.74 -18.14 -17.82
N ASP A 100 -10.28 -19.21 -18.42
CA ASP A 100 -10.45 -19.29 -19.88
C ASP A 100 -11.37 -18.16 -20.41
N ASP A 101 -12.41 -17.83 -19.65
CA ASP A 101 -13.33 -16.72 -19.97
C ASP A 101 -12.62 -15.35 -19.93
N ALA A 102 -11.79 -15.11 -18.91
CA ALA A 102 -11.03 -13.86 -18.81
C ALA A 102 -9.99 -13.75 -19.92
N LYS A 103 -9.35 -14.86 -20.29
CA LYS A 103 -8.29 -14.91 -21.30
C LYS A 103 -8.78 -14.39 -22.65
N ALA A 104 -9.94 -14.83 -23.13
CA ALA A 104 -10.47 -14.39 -24.42
C ALA A 104 -10.75 -12.88 -24.44
N VAL A 105 -11.34 -12.34 -23.37
CA VAL A 105 -11.63 -10.91 -23.23
C VAL A 105 -10.33 -10.10 -23.17
N ILE A 106 -9.36 -10.54 -22.36
CA ILE A 106 -8.06 -9.86 -22.23
C ILE A 106 -7.33 -9.86 -23.57
N ASP A 107 -7.25 -11.00 -24.26
CA ASP A 107 -6.55 -11.12 -25.55
C ASP A 107 -7.12 -10.17 -26.60
N GLN A 108 -8.45 -10.09 -26.72
CA GLN A 108 -9.10 -9.13 -27.63
C GLN A 108 -8.74 -7.68 -27.29
N ARG A 109 -8.69 -7.34 -26.00
CA ARG A 109 -8.35 -5.98 -25.53
C ARG A 109 -6.88 -5.66 -25.77
N LEU A 110 -5.98 -6.62 -25.53
CA LEU A 110 -4.55 -6.47 -25.81
C LEU A 110 -4.30 -6.25 -27.30
N ASP A 111 -4.96 -7.02 -28.17
CA ASP A 111 -4.85 -6.86 -29.62
C ASP A 111 -5.34 -5.48 -30.07
N ALA A 112 -6.43 -4.98 -29.50
CA ALA A 112 -6.94 -3.65 -29.81
C ALA A 112 -5.98 -2.53 -29.34
N ILE A 113 -5.38 -2.68 -28.15
CA ILE A 113 -4.39 -1.73 -27.60
C ILE A 113 -3.12 -1.70 -28.46
N ARG A 114 -2.70 -2.88 -28.92
CA ARG A 114 -1.54 -3.05 -29.78
C ARG A 114 -1.79 -2.60 -31.22
N GLY A 115 -3.01 -2.79 -31.72
CA GLY A 115 -3.42 -2.41 -33.07
C GLY A 115 -2.45 -2.86 -34.17
N ASP A 116 -2.49 -2.18 -35.32
CA ASP A 116 -1.53 -2.36 -36.41
C ASP A 116 -0.22 -1.60 -36.10
N GLY A 117 0.54 -2.10 -35.13
CA GLY A 117 1.90 -1.64 -34.87
C GLY A 117 2.06 -0.53 -33.84
N ASN A 118 1.10 -0.36 -32.89
CA ASN A 118 1.38 0.41 -31.69
C ASN A 118 2.40 -0.35 -30.83
N ASP A 119 3.62 0.12 -30.93
CA ASP A 119 4.78 -0.48 -30.32
C ASP A 119 5.19 0.26 -29.03
N ASP A 120 4.43 1.30 -28.67
CA ASP A 120 4.60 2.11 -27.46
C ASP A 120 3.58 1.68 -26.42
N THR A 121 3.70 0.42 -26.00
CA THR A 121 2.90 -0.14 -24.89
C THR A 121 3.79 -0.45 -23.69
N VAL A 122 3.22 -0.36 -22.49
CA VAL A 122 3.90 -0.68 -21.23
C VAL A 122 3.03 -1.63 -20.42
N LEU A 123 3.64 -2.65 -19.82
CA LEU A 123 2.95 -3.61 -18.95
C LEU A 123 3.37 -3.40 -17.50
N ILE A 124 2.44 -3.13 -16.61
CA ILE A 124 2.68 -3.06 -15.17
C ILE A 124 1.84 -4.11 -14.46
N GLY A 125 2.33 -4.62 -13.32
CA GLY A 125 1.51 -5.50 -12.48
C GLY A 125 2.29 -6.28 -11.43
N GLY A 126 1.56 -6.77 -10.43
CA GLY A 126 2.12 -7.54 -9.32
C GLY A 126 1.46 -8.92 -9.17
N PRO A 127 1.87 -9.94 -9.94
CA PRO A 127 1.28 -11.27 -9.83
C PRO A 127 1.46 -11.82 -8.40
N PRO A 128 0.38 -12.37 -7.79
CA PRO A 128 0.42 -12.75 -6.38
C PRO A 128 1.38 -13.92 -6.13
N CYS A 129 2.36 -13.69 -5.25
CA CYS A 129 3.43 -14.66 -4.95
C CYS A 129 3.12 -15.64 -3.81
N GLN A 130 1.87 -15.72 -3.32
CA GLN A 130 1.54 -16.48 -2.11
C GLN A 130 1.82 -17.99 -2.21
N ALA A 131 1.89 -18.57 -3.41
CA ALA A 131 2.24 -19.97 -3.61
C ALA A 131 3.73 -20.28 -3.41
N TYR A 132 4.61 -19.30 -3.65
CA TYR A 132 6.05 -19.49 -3.65
C TYR A 132 6.68 -19.29 -2.25
N SER A 133 6.04 -18.47 -1.39
CA SER A 133 6.59 -18.12 -0.07
C SER A 133 6.55 -19.28 0.94
N LEU A 134 7.62 -19.42 1.73
CA LEU A 134 7.70 -20.35 2.89
C LEU A 134 6.54 -20.18 3.89
N VAL A 135 6.01 -18.96 4.03
CA VAL A 135 4.89 -18.62 4.93
C VAL A 135 3.54 -19.10 4.39
N GLY A 136 3.30 -18.98 3.08
CA GLY A 136 2.11 -19.55 2.41
C GLY A 136 2.07 -21.08 2.55
N ARG A 137 3.21 -21.73 2.32
CA ARG A 137 3.36 -23.19 2.51
C ARG A 137 3.29 -23.62 3.98
N ALA A 138 3.73 -22.78 4.92
CA ALA A 138 3.56 -23.03 6.36
C ALA A 138 2.09 -22.96 6.80
N ARG A 139 1.30 -22.05 6.23
CA ARG A 139 -0.14 -21.94 6.50
C ARG A 139 -0.94 -23.13 5.97
N ASN A 140 -0.52 -23.73 4.85
CA ASN A 140 -1.19 -24.86 4.22
C ASN A 140 -0.64 -26.24 4.63
N ARG A 141 0.37 -26.28 5.51
CA ARG A 141 1.09 -27.50 5.94
C ARG A 141 0.26 -28.50 6.75
N GLY A 142 -1.04 -28.23 6.95
CA GLY A 142 -2.00 -29.10 7.64
C GLY A 142 -3.30 -29.33 6.85
N ASN A 143 -3.37 -28.89 5.60
CA ASN A 143 -4.51 -29.19 4.73
C ASN A 143 -4.16 -30.39 3.85
N SER A 144 -4.75 -31.56 4.14
CA SER A 144 -4.55 -32.81 3.40
C SER A 144 -5.03 -32.78 1.94
N SER A 145 -5.71 -31.71 1.52
CA SER A 145 -6.17 -31.47 0.14
C SER A 145 -5.35 -30.41 -0.62
N TYR A 146 -4.25 -29.92 -0.04
CA TYR A 146 -3.36 -28.95 -0.70
C TYR A 146 -2.29 -29.67 -1.53
N ASP A 147 -2.43 -29.64 -2.85
CA ASP A 147 -1.39 -30.02 -3.80
C ASP A 147 -0.61 -28.77 -4.27
N PRO A 148 0.68 -28.64 -3.93
CA PRO A 148 1.53 -27.56 -4.43
C PRO A 148 1.67 -27.49 -5.95
N ALA A 149 1.53 -28.62 -6.66
CA ALA A 149 1.62 -28.70 -8.12
C ALA A 149 0.32 -28.22 -8.82
N ALA A 150 -0.81 -28.27 -8.12
CA ALA A 150 -2.11 -27.77 -8.58
C ALA A 150 -2.44 -26.34 -8.10
N ASP A 151 -1.47 -25.61 -7.51
CA ASP A 151 -1.70 -24.25 -7.02
C ASP A 151 -1.93 -23.27 -8.19
N HIS A 152 -3.19 -22.87 -8.38
CA HIS A 152 -3.67 -21.88 -9.37
C HIS A 152 -2.85 -20.57 -9.42
N ARG A 153 -2.04 -20.26 -8.39
CA ARG A 153 -1.21 -19.05 -8.37
C ARG A 153 0.12 -19.21 -9.12
N HIS A 154 0.62 -20.44 -9.30
CA HIS A 154 1.73 -20.69 -10.24
C HIS A 154 1.34 -20.34 -11.68
N PHE A 155 0.06 -20.51 -11.97
CA PHE A 155 -0.53 -20.24 -13.26
C PHE A 155 -0.69 -18.73 -13.53
N LEU A 156 -0.86 -17.90 -12.49
CA LEU A 156 -0.93 -16.43 -12.63
C LEU A 156 0.39 -15.80 -13.09
N TYR A 157 1.54 -16.33 -12.64
CA TYR A 157 2.83 -15.89 -13.16
C TYR A 157 3.01 -16.27 -14.64
N ARG A 158 2.62 -17.50 -15.02
CA ARG A 158 2.66 -17.93 -16.43
C ARG A 158 1.74 -17.10 -17.31
N GLU A 159 0.58 -16.71 -16.77
CA GLU A 159 -0.35 -15.82 -17.45
C GLU A 159 0.25 -14.43 -17.67
N TYR A 160 1.01 -13.90 -16.70
CA TYR A 160 1.76 -12.65 -16.89
C TYR A 160 2.76 -12.78 -18.05
N ILE A 161 3.53 -13.86 -18.13
CA ILE A 161 4.46 -14.12 -19.25
C ILE A 161 3.73 -14.25 -20.58
N ARG A 162 2.60 -14.96 -20.62
CA ARG A 162 1.77 -15.09 -21.82
C ARG A 162 1.27 -13.73 -22.34
N ILE A 163 0.82 -12.87 -21.42
CA ILE A 163 0.40 -11.51 -21.76
C ILE A 163 1.59 -10.67 -22.25
N LEU A 164 2.75 -10.82 -21.61
CA LEU A 164 4.00 -10.17 -22.04
C LEU A 164 4.39 -10.59 -23.47
N ASP A 165 4.29 -11.88 -23.80
CA ASP A 165 4.54 -12.43 -25.14
C ASP A 165 3.54 -11.92 -26.20
N ARG A 166 2.27 -11.76 -25.82
CA ARG A 166 1.22 -11.30 -26.75
C ARG A 166 1.32 -9.80 -27.02
N LEU A 167 1.40 -9.02 -25.95
CA LEU A 167 1.44 -7.55 -26.00
C LEU A 167 2.78 -7.05 -26.56
N ARG A 168 3.89 -7.75 -26.26
CA ARG A 168 5.27 -7.33 -26.57
C ARG A 168 5.53 -5.85 -26.24
N PRO A 169 5.28 -5.41 -24.99
CA PRO A 169 5.46 -4.00 -24.63
C PRO A 169 6.90 -3.52 -24.77
N ALA A 170 7.07 -2.20 -24.96
CA ALA A 170 8.38 -1.55 -24.95
C ALA A 170 9.08 -1.70 -23.59
N ALA A 171 8.29 -1.70 -22.51
CA ALA A 171 8.77 -1.96 -21.16
C ALA A 171 7.75 -2.75 -20.33
N PHE A 172 8.23 -3.51 -19.36
CA PHE A 172 7.39 -4.07 -18.32
C PHE A 172 7.94 -3.78 -16.91
N ILE A 173 7.03 -3.75 -15.94
CA ILE A 173 7.32 -3.57 -14.52
C ILE A 173 6.55 -4.63 -13.74
N MET A 174 7.27 -5.60 -13.19
CA MET A 174 6.72 -6.66 -12.35
C MET A 174 7.06 -6.38 -10.88
N GLU A 175 6.03 -6.13 -10.07
CA GLU A 175 6.18 -5.98 -8.61
C GLU A 175 6.04 -7.32 -7.89
N ASN A 176 6.81 -7.49 -6.81
CA ASN A 176 6.62 -8.59 -5.89
C ASN A 176 7.15 -8.37 -4.47
N VAL A 177 6.75 -9.25 -3.55
CA VAL A 177 7.25 -9.30 -2.17
C VAL A 177 8.65 -9.93 -2.10
N LYS A 178 9.49 -9.47 -1.16
CA LYS A 178 10.85 -10.00 -0.91
C LYS A 178 10.91 -11.53 -0.71
N GLY A 179 9.82 -12.14 -0.25
CA GLY A 179 9.73 -13.59 -0.05
C GLY A 179 10.01 -14.40 -1.32
N ILE A 180 9.77 -13.85 -2.52
CA ILE A 180 10.03 -14.51 -3.80
C ILE A 180 11.49 -14.96 -3.95
N LEU A 181 12.44 -14.18 -3.44
CA LEU A 181 13.89 -14.44 -3.55
C LEU A 181 14.33 -15.72 -2.83
N SER A 182 13.58 -16.13 -1.81
CA SER A 182 13.86 -17.34 -1.02
C SER A 182 13.07 -18.58 -1.47
N SER A 183 12.26 -18.43 -2.53
CA SER A 183 11.30 -19.45 -2.95
C SER A 183 11.95 -20.51 -3.82
N LYS A 184 11.76 -21.79 -3.46
CA LYS A 184 12.23 -22.95 -4.20
C LYS A 184 11.11 -23.94 -4.49
N VAL A 185 11.14 -24.59 -5.65
CA VAL A 185 10.27 -25.73 -6.02
C VAL A 185 11.17 -26.84 -6.50
N GLU A 186 11.02 -28.05 -5.95
CA GLU A 186 11.85 -29.22 -6.29
C GLU A 186 13.37 -28.98 -6.15
N GLY A 187 13.76 -28.06 -5.26
CA GLY A 187 15.16 -27.69 -5.03
C GLY A 187 15.68 -26.55 -5.91
N GLU A 188 14.97 -26.21 -7.00
CA GLU A 188 15.33 -25.14 -7.93
C GLU A 188 14.81 -23.77 -7.47
N SER A 189 15.56 -22.72 -7.83
CA SER A 189 15.18 -21.33 -7.53
C SER A 189 14.08 -20.87 -8.47
N ILE A 190 12.89 -20.60 -7.92
CA ILE A 190 11.79 -20.03 -8.70
C ILE A 190 12.16 -18.65 -9.24
N PHE A 191 12.86 -17.85 -8.44
CA PHE A 191 13.23 -16.50 -8.85
C PHE A 191 14.16 -16.50 -10.06
N GLU A 192 15.14 -17.40 -10.12
CA GLU A 192 16.04 -17.52 -11.28
C GLU A 192 15.29 -17.94 -12.54
N ARG A 193 14.36 -18.89 -12.41
CA ARG A 193 13.46 -19.27 -13.50
C ARG A 193 12.63 -18.08 -13.96
N VAL A 194 12.08 -17.30 -13.02
CA VAL A 194 11.30 -16.09 -13.34
C VAL A 194 12.13 -15.10 -14.15
N LEU A 195 13.38 -14.83 -13.74
CA LEU A 195 14.27 -13.95 -14.49
C LEU A 195 14.57 -14.49 -15.89
N ALA A 196 14.78 -15.81 -16.04
CA ALA A 196 15.03 -16.42 -17.34
C ALA A 196 13.81 -16.34 -18.27
N ASP A 197 12.63 -16.71 -17.76
CA ASP A 197 11.37 -16.65 -18.49
C ASP A 197 11.05 -15.19 -18.92
N LEU A 198 11.26 -14.19 -18.05
CA LEU A 198 11.08 -12.77 -18.38
C LEU A 198 12.06 -12.26 -19.44
N ARG A 199 13.33 -12.66 -19.39
CA ARG A 199 14.33 -12.30 -20.42
C ARG A 199 13.98 -12.90 -21.79
N ASN A 200 13.48 -14.13 -21.79
CA ASN A 200 13.16 -14.87 -22.99
C ASN A 200 11.77 -14.56 -23.57
N ALA A 201 10.89 -13.93 -22.78
CA ALA A 201 9.59 -13.46 -23.24
C ALA A 201 9.76 -12.52 -24.45
N GLY A 202 8.84 -12.61 -25.42
CA GLY A 202 8.91 -11.93 -26.71
C GLY A 202 9.70 -12.69 -27.79
N GLY A 203 10.60 -13.61 -27.41
CA GLY A 203 11.46 -14.35 -28.33
C GLY A 203 12.58 -13.48 -28.95
N ALA A 204 13.55 -14.08 -29.64
CA ALA A 204 14.60 -13.29 -30.32
C ALA A 204 14.07 -12.68 -31.63
N PRO A 205 14.39 -11.41 -31.97
CA PRO A 205 15.27 -10.46 -31.25
C PRO A 205 14.57 -9.66 -30.12
N ASP A 206 13.26 -9.81 -29.95
CA ASP A 206 12.37 -9.06 -29.05
C ASP A 206 12.43 -9.46 -27.56
N GLY A 207 13.52 -10.08 -27.11
CA GLY A 207 13.71 -10.45 -25.70
C GLY A 207 13.83 -9.21 -24.80
N TYR A 208 13.79 -9.39 -23.47
CA TYR A 208 13.91 -8.27 -22.54
C TYR A 208 15.25 -8.22 -21.82
N THR A 209 15.82 -7.02 -21.78
CA THR A 209 16.93 -6.70 -20.90
C THR A 209 16.40 -6.24 -19.55
N LEU A 210 16.71 -7.00 -18.50
CA LEU A 210 16.32 -6.65 -17.13
C LEU A 210 17.30 -5.64 -16.56
N LEU A 211 16.79 -4.52 -16.08
CA LEU A 211 17.58 -3.42 -15.55
C LEU A 211 17.35 -3.25 -14.04
N PRO A 212 18.41 -3.04 -13.24
CA PRO A 212 18.26 -2.69 -11.84
C PRO A 212 17.77 -1.24 -11.71
N LEU A 213 16.96 -0.98 -10.69
CA LEU A 213 16.51 0.38 -10.36
C LEU A 213 17.34 1.03 -9.26
N VAL A 214 18.30 0.30 -8.68
CA VAL A 214 19.14 0.74 -7.57
C VAL A 214 20.57 0.28 -7.79
N ASN A 215 21.55 1.12 -7.43
CA ASN A 215 22.97 0.83 -7.61
C ASN A 215 23.51 -0.22 -6.62
N GLU A 216 23.01 -0.22 -5.39
CA GLU A 216 23.60 -0.99 -4.29
C GLU A 216 22.66 -2.08 -3.77
N GLY A 217 22.76 -3.26 -4.38
CA GLY A 217 22.13 -4.47 -3.87
C GLY A 217 22.95 -5.16 -2.79
N LYS A 218 22.43 -5.31 -1.56
CA LYS A 218 23.05 -6.20 -0.56
C LYS A 218 22.59 -7.65 -0.77
N GLY A 219 23.53 -8.53 -1.09
CA GLY A 219 23.31 -9.97 -1.27
C GLY A 219 22.83 -10.34 -2.67
N ARG A 220 22.60 -11.63 -2.92
CA ARG A 220 22.14 -12.15 -4.21
C ARG A 220 20.78 -11.55 -4.58
N HIS A 221 20.67 -10.93 -5.76
CA HIS A 221 19.48 -10.22 -6.26
C HIS A 221 19.09 -8.96 -5.48
N GLY A 222 20.00 -8.41 -4.68
CA GLY A 222 19.75 -7.18 -3.91
C GLY A 222 19.45 -5.97 -4.81
N GLU A 223 19.95 -5.96 -6.03
CA GLU A 223 19.77 -4.94 -7.07
C GLU A 223 18.32 -4.82 -7.55
N HIS A 224 17.48 -5.81 -7.24
CA HIS A 224 16.05 -5.78 -7.52
C HIS A 224 15.21 -5.38 -6.30
N ILE A 225 15.82 -5.18 -5.12
CA ILE A 225 15.11 -4.86 -3.88
C ILE A 225 15.06 -3.35 -3.67
N ILE A 226 13.88 -2.76 -3.82
CA ILE A 226 13.62 -1.38 -3.46
C ILE A 226 13.20 -1.30 -2.00
N ARG A 227 13.94 -0.50 -1.24
CA ARG A 227 13.60 -0.12 0.13
C ARG A 227 12.93 1.24 0.12
N SER A 228 11.59 1.25 0.16
CA SER A 228 10.79 2.46 -0.06
C SER A 228 11.18 3.63 0.85
N GLU A 229 11.64 3.35 2.08
CA GLU A 229 12.07 4.39 3.03
C GLU A 229 13.29 5.20 2.58
N LEU A 230 14.05 4.71 1.59
CA LEU A 230 15.20 5.41 0.99
C LEU A 230 14.79 6.34 -0.16
N TYR A 231 13.51 6.34 -0.55
CA TYR A 231 13.00 7.04 -1.73
C TYR A 231 11.82 7.97 -1.37
N GLY A 232 11.87 8.55 -0.16
CA GLY A 232 10.87 9.49 0.32
C GLY A 232 9.59 8.85 0.87
N ILE A 233 9.39 7.54 0.78
CA ILE A 233 8.16 6.93 1.31
C ILE A 233 8.25 6.83 2.84
N PRO A 234 7.29 7.37 3.63
CA PRO A 234 7.31 7.31 5.10
C PRO A 234 6.96 5.92 5.66
N GLN A 235 7.43 4.87 5.00
CA GLN A 235 7.18 3.48 5.31
C GLN A 235 8.35 2.59 4.88
N ARG A 236 8.78 1.71 5.79
CA ARG A 236 9.69 0.60 5.51
C ARG A 236 8.96 -0.52 4.75
N ARG A 237 8.77 -0.35 3.44
CA ARG A 237 8.17 -1.34 2.54
C ARG A 237 9.20 -1.83 1.55
N HIS A 238 9.69 -3.04 1.73
CA HIS A 238 10.70 -3.62 0.84
C HIS A 238 10.01 -4.48 -0.23
N ARG A 239 10.31 -4.22 -1.50
CA ARG A 239 9.72 -4.89 -2.66
C ARG A 239 10.78 -5.29 -3.67
N VAL A 240 10.54 -6.41 -4.33
CA VAL A 240 11.29 -6.82 -5.51
C VAL A 240 10.58 -6.18 -6.70
N ILE A 241 11.27 -5.33 -7.44
CA ILE A 241 10.75 -4.71 -8.66
C ILE A 241 11.67 -5.15 -9.80
N LEU A 242 11.07 -5.77 -10.82
CA LEU A 242 11.76 -6.15 -12.03
C LEU A 242 11.30 -5.22 -13.15
N VAL A 243 12.25 -4.50 -13.73
CA VAL A 243 12.02 -3.68 -14.93
C VAL A 243 12.71 -4.35 -16.09
N GLY A 244 11.96 -4.60 -17.16
CA GLY A 244 12.50 -5.09 -18.42
C GLY A 244 12.21 -4.12 -19.54
N ILE A 245 13.23 -3.78 -20.32
CA ILE A 245 13.10 -3.02 -21.56
C ILE A 245 13.31 -3.99 -22.72
N ARG A 246 12.43 -3.92 -23.73
CA ARG A 246 12.56 -4.77 -24.91
C ARG A 246 13.87 -4.43 -25.63
N SER A 247 14.62 -5.44 -26.06
CA SER A 247 16.03 -5.28 -26.40
C SER A 247 16.27 -4.38 -27.62
N ASP A 248 15.32 -4.33 -28.56
CA ASP A 248 15.33 -3.42 -29.71
C ASP A 248 15.01 -1.96 -29.33
N ARG A 249 14.37 -1.74 -28.17
CA ARG A 249 14.01 -0.43 -27.63
C ARG A 249 15.07 0.16 -26.72
N LEU A 250 16.05 -0.65 -26.30
CA LEU A 250 17.12 -0.21 -25.44
C LEU A 250 18.24 0.42 -26.28
N ALA A 251 18.40 1.74 -26.22
CA ALA A 251 19.55 2.37 -26.83
C ALA A 251 20.82 2.05 -26.02
N VAL A 252 21.88 1.60 -26.70
CA VAL A 252 23.16 1.18 -26.08
C VAL A 252 23.82 2.28 -25.20
N PRO A 253 23.70 3.59 -25.50
CA PRO A 253 24.20 4.64 -24.60
C PRO A 253 23.47 4.71 -23.24
N SER A 254 22.18 4.33 -23.18
CA SER A 254 21.31 4.47 -22.00
C SER A 254 21.68 3.57 -20.82
N ILE A 255 22.47 2.52 -21.06
CA ILE A 255 22.95 1.60 -20.00
C ILE A 255 24.09 2.26 -19.20
N LEU A 256 24.75 3.29 -19.75
CA LEU A 256 25.87 3.98 -19.14
C LEU A 256 25.45 5.25 -18.38
N THR A 257 24.21 5.72 -18.53
CA THR A 257 23.65 6.89 -17.83
C THR A 257 22.87 6.45 -16.59
N ASN A 258 23.02 7.19 -15.49
CA ASN A 258 22.52 6.90 -14.14
C ASN A 258 20.97 6.86 -14.00
N HIS A 259 20.26 5.99 -14.72
CA HIS A 259 18.81 5.81 -14.61
C HIS A 259 18.45 4.93 -13.40
N TRP A 260 18.90 5.34 -12.22
CA TRP A 260 18.49 4.75 -10.95
C TRP A 260 17.43 5.61 -10.29
N LEU A 261 16.69 5.00 -9.38
CA LEU A 261 15.91 5.78 -8.43
C LEU A 261 16.85 6.70 -7.66
N SER A 262 16.48 7.98 -7.62
CA SER A 262 17.20 8.98 -6.83
C SER A 262 16.85 8.78 -5.35
N ALA A 263 17.83 8.34 -4.57
CA ALA A 263 17.65 8.22 -3.12
C ALA A 263 17.33 9.59 -2.51
N ASP A 264 16.36 9.61 -1.61
CA ASP A 264 16.08 10.80 -0.81
C ASP A 264 17.16 10.96 0.26
N ALA A 265 17.75 12.15 0.35
CA ALA A 265 18.74 12.47 1.36
C ALA A 265 18.15 12.41 2.79
N THR A 266 16.83 12.58 2.92
CA THR A 266 16.12 12.59 4.20
C THR A 266 15.16 11.42 4.31
N THR A 267 15.31 10.61 5.35
CA THR A 267 14.33 9.56 5.68
C THR A 267 13.04 10.19 6.20
N ARG A 268 11.90 9.81 5.65
CA ARG A 268 10.59 10.38 5.99
C ARG A 268 9.91 9.62 7.10
N SER A 269 9.28 10.35 8.02
CA SER A 269 8.76 9.85 9.28
C SER A 269 7.23 9.74 9.29
N VAL A 270 6.68 9.02 10.27
CA VAL A 270 5.22 9.01 10.51
C VAL A 270 4.72 10.42 10.84
N ALA A 271 5.50 11.22 11.56
CA ALA A 271 5.13 12.60 11.92
C ALA A 271 4.94 13.49 10.67
N ASP A 272 5.77 13.30 9.64
CA ASP A 272 5.74 14.12 8.43
C ASP A 272 4.36 14.08 7.73
N VAL A 273 3.63 12.97 7.83
CA VAL A 273 2.36 12.78 7.10
C VAL A 273 1.11 12.67 7.99
N LEU A 274 1.28 12.28 9.26
CA LEU A 274 0.17 12.09 10.20
C LEU A 274 0.12 13.14 11.31
N GLY A 275 1.18 13.94 11.54
CA GLY A 275 1.30 14.83 12.71
C GLY A 275 0.19 15.87 12.82
N ASP A 276 -0.24 16.42 11.68
CA ASP A 276 -1.27 17.46 11.60
C ASP A 276 -2.69 16.90 11.37
N MET A 277 -2.86 15.57 11.30
CA MET A 277 -4.18 14.97 11.11
C MET A 277 -5.09 15.18 12.33
N PRO A 278 -6.42 15.24 12.13
CA PRO A 278 -7.33 15.41 13.25
C PRO A 278 -7.22 14.23 14.22
N LYS A 279 -7.17 14.54 15.51
CA LYS A 279 -7.09 13.51 16.55
C LYS A 279 -8.41 12.77 16.66
N LEU A 280 -8.36 11.44 16.70
CA LEU A 280 -9.54 10.58 16.84
C LEU A 280 -9.41 9.66 18.06
N ARG A 281 -10.55 9.33 18.67
CA ARG A 281 -10.65 8.22 19.63
C ARG A 281 -10.99 6.92 18.92
N SER A 282 -10.68 5.78 19.53
CA SER A 282 -11.25 4.52 19.09
C SER A 282 -12.76 4.43 19.32
N GLY A 283 -13.42 3.48 18.67
CA GLY A 283 -14.70 2.98 19.16
C GLY A 283 -14.52 1.97 20.29
N LEU A 284 -15.59 1.69 21.02
CA LEU A 284 -15.71 0.55 21.93
C LEU A 284 -16.41 -0.63 21.25
N SER A 285 -15.82 -1.82 21.36
CA SER A 285 -16.38 -3.07 20.84
C SER A 285 -17.15 -3.82 21.93
N ARG A 286 -18.24 -4.50 21.56
CA ARG A 286 -19.08 -5.34 22.44
C ARG A 286 -19.77 -4.61 23.59
N GLN A 287 -19.83 -3.28 23.54
CA GLN A 287 -20.57 -2.44 24.46
C GLN A 287 -21.07 -1.19 23.73
N ALA A 288 -21.94 -0.42 24.39
CA ALA A 288 -22.36 0.87 23.86
C ALA A 288 -21.16 1.81 23.70
N ASP A 289 -21.01 2.36 22.50
CA ASP A 289 -19.97 3.32 22.18
C ASP A 289 -20.55 4.74 22.27
N SER A 290 -20.02 5.52 23.22
CA SER A 290 -20.27 6.96 23.32
C SER A 290 -18.99 7.64 23.75
N GLU A 291 -18.89 8.95 23.57
CA GLU A 291 -17.72 9.72 24.00
C GLU A 291 -17.50 9.60 25.51
N VAL A 292 -18.59 9.61 26.29
CA VAL A 292 -18.57 9.46 27.76
C VAL A 292 -18.11 8.06 28.15
N ALA A 293 -18.68 7.02 27.52
CA ALA A 293 -18.31 5.64 27.79
C ALA A 293 -16.86 5.35 27.40
N TRP A 294 -16.41 5.88 26.25
CA TRP A 294 -15.02 5.74 25.81
C TRP A 294 -14.06 6.45 26.74
N ARG A 295 -14.38 7.67 27.19
CA ARG A 295 -13.54 8.41 28.13
C ARG A 295 -13.36 7.64 29.43
N ALA A 296 -14.44 7.15 30.02
CA ALA A 296 -14.38 6.35 31.24
C ALA A 296 -13.51 5.09 31.02
N ALA A 297 -13.75 4.36 29.93
CA ALA A 297 -12.95 3.17 29.59
C ALA A 297 -11.47 3.49 29.35
N ALA A 298 -11.15 4.64 28.76
CA ALA A 298 -9.78 5.10 28.55
C ALA A 298 -9.11 5.47 29.88
N VAL A 299 -9.78 6.21 30.76
CA VAL A 299 -9.27 6.55 32.10
C VAL A 299 -8.96 5.27 32.88
N ASP A 300 -9.89 4.32 32.91
CA ASP A 300 -9.72 3.02 33.56
C ASP A 300 -8.55 2.24 32.93
N ALA A 301 -8.43 2.30 31.60
CA ALA A 301 -7.38 1.61 30.86
C ALA A 301 -5.98 2.13 31.19
N PHE A 302 -5.80 3.45 31.25
CA PHE A 302 -4.54 4.08 31.66
C PHE A 302 -4.21 3.80 33.12
N GLU A 303 -5.21 3.83 34.01
CA GLU A 303 -5.00 3.49 35.41
C GLU A 303 -4.58 2.03 35.59
N ALA A 304 -5.23 1.11 34.89
CA ALA A 304 -4.88 -0.30 34.90
C ALA A 304 -3.46 -0.53 34.37
N ALA A 305 -3.08 0.15 33.29
CA ALA A 305 -1.72 0.08 32.74
C ALA A 305 -0.67 0.63 33.72
N ALA A 306 -0.95 1.75 34.39
CA ALA A 306 -0.05 2.35 35.37
C ALA A 306 0.15 1.44 36.60
N ARG A 307 -0.95 0.86 37.12
CA ARG A 307 -0.89 -0.13 38.20
C ARG A 307 -0.09 -1.37 37.78
N ALA A 308 -0.29 -1.86 36.56
CA ALA A 308 0.45 -3.00 36.04
C ALA A 308 1.96 -2.71 35.93
N CYS A 309 2.34 -1.52 35.48
CA CYS A 309 3.74 -1.09 35.44
C CYS A 309 4.37 -0.98 36.84
N ARG A 310 3.62 -0.50 37.85
CA ARG A 310 4.11 -0.42 39.23
C ARG A 310 4.25 -1.78 39.92
N ALA A 311 3.42 -2.74 39.53
CA ALA A 311 3.49 -4.11 40.03
C ALA A 311 4.56 -4.95 39.33
N ASP A 312 5.16 -4.43 38.25
CA ASP A 312 6.20 -5.14 37.51
C ASP A 312 7.47 -5.29 38.36
N ARG A 313 7.83 -6.54 38.64
CA ARG A 313 8.89 -6.88 39.59
C ARG A 313 10.30 -6.67 39.04
N ALA A 314 10.44 -6.50 37.72
CA ALA A 314 11.74 -6.23 37.10
C ALA A 314 12.18 -4.78 37.31
N GLY A 315 11.26 -3.87 37.67
CA GLY A 315 11.56 -2.46 37.95
C GLY A 315 11.87 -1.63 36.70
N GLU A 316 11.81 -2.21 35.51
CA GLU A 316 12.20 -1.57 34.24
C GLU A 316 11.16 -0.54 33.74
N LEU A 317 9.94 -0.57 34.28
CA LEU A 317 8.79 0.25 33.87
C LEU A 317 8.46 1.39 34.84
N GLY A 318 9.31 1.63 35.84
CA GLY A 318 9.08 2.62 36.89
C GLY A 318 8.92 4.07 36.38
N ASP A 319 9.53 4.40 35.24
CA ASP A 319 9.42 5.71 34.59
C ASP A 319 8.21 5.84 33.65
N ILE A 320 7.56 4.74 33.29
CA ILE A 320 6.38 4.71 32.42
C ILE A 320 5.10 5.00 33.21
N ALA A 321 4.97 4.47 34.42
CA ALA A 321 3.76 4.61 35.23
C ALA A 321 3.37 6.09 35.52
N PRO A 322 4.30 6.99 35.88
CA PRO A 322 3.95 8.41 36.09
C PRO A 322 3.45 9.10 34.82
N VAL A 323 3.94 8.69 33.65
CA VAL A 323 3.52 9.25 32.35
C VAL A 323 2.12 8.76 32.00
N LEU A 324 1.82 7.49 32.28
CA LEU A 324 0.46 6.96 32.16
C LEU A 324 -0.52 7.70 33.08
N ASP A 325 -0.12 8.03 34.31
CA ASP A 325 -0.95 8.83 35.23
C ASP A 325 -1.22 10.25 34.69
N ALA A 326 -0.20 10.88 34.09
CA ALA A 326 -0.33 12.21 33.49
C ALA A 326 -1.27 12.20 32.26
N HIS A 327 -1.14 11.18 31.40
CA HIS A 327 -2.04 10.98 30.25
C HIS A 327 -3.46 10.70 30.71
N ARG A 328 -3.65 9.87 31.75
CA ARG A 328 -4.96 9.63 32.39
C ARG A 328 -5.60 10.93 32.84
N ALA A 329 -4.85 11.76 33.59
CA ALA A 329 -5.34 13.05 34.07
C ALA A 329 -5.68 14.00 32.90
N THR A 330 -4.91 13.96 31.82
CA THR A 330 -5.19 14.74 30.59
C THR A 330 -6.51 14.31 29.95
N ILE A 331 -6.74 13.00 29.80
CA ILE A 331 -8.00 12.45 29.26
C ILE A 331 -9.18 12.80 30.17
N ASP A 332 -9.01 12.70 31.49
CA ASP A 332 -10.05 12.98 32.48
C ASP A 332 -10.37 14.48 32.63
N ALA A 333 -9.41 15.36 32.32
CA ALA A 333 -9.61 16.81 32.32
C ALA A 333 -10.02 17.39 30.95
N ALA A 334 -9.84 16.66 29.85
CA ALA A 334 -10.15 17.13 28.49
C ALA A 334 -11.59 17.67 28.36
N LYS A 335 -11.71 18.94 27.94
CA LYS A 335 -13.01 19.55 27.63
C LYS A 335 -13.47 19.20 26.22
N GLU A 336 -12.52 19.17 25.30
CA GLU A 336 -12.74 18.77 23.92
C GLU A 336 -12.91 17.26 23.84
N LYS A 337 -13.89 16.84 23.04
CA LYS A 337 -14.21 15.45 22.85
C LYS A 337 -13.61 14.96 21.55
N LEU A 338 -12.83 13.89 21.63
CA LEU A 338 -12.28 13.26 20.44
C LEU A 338 -13.40 12.51 19.70
N PRO A 339 -13.62 12.78 18.40
CA PRO A 339 -14.60 12.05 17.62
C PRO A 339 -14.02 10.70 17.13
N ARG A 340 -14.89 9.83 16.61
CA ARG A 340 -14.46 8.58 15.93
C ARG A 340 -14.15 8.75 14.46
N SER A 341 -14.65 9.83 13.88
CA SER A 341 -14.47 10.19 12.49
C SER A 341 -14.34 11.69 12.44
N ASP A 342 -13.36 12.17 11.70
CA ASP A 342 -13.17 13.57 11.44
C ASP A 342 -12.78 13.71 9.98
N ARG A 343 -13.55 14.52 9.27
CA ARG A 343 -13.41 14.68 7.83
C ARG A 343 -12.81 16.04 7.48
N ARG A 344 -12.27 16.77 8.46
CA ARG A 344 -11.55 18.02 8.19
C ARG A 344 -10.33 17.72 7.33
N VAL A 345 -10.23 18.45 6.22
CA VAL A 345 -9.03 18.44 5.38
C VAL A 345 -7.93 19.13 6.18
N THR A 346 -6.82 18.44 6.33
CA THR A 346 -5.66 18.95 7.06
C THR A 346 -4.58 19.29 6.08
N ALA A 347 -4.02 20.48 6.24
CA ALA A 347 -2.76 20.80 5.61
C ALA A 347 -1.68 19.87 6.18
N VAL A 348 -0.80 19.36 5.32
CA VAL A 348 0.49 18.78 5.72
C VAL A 348 1.49 19.93 5.56
N ARG A 349 1.44 20.90 6.49
CA ARG A 349 2.14 22.18 6.32
C ARG A 349 3.64 21.96 6.20
N ASP A 350 4.27 22.68 5.27
CA ASP A 350 5.72 22.71 5.09
C ASP A 350 6.37 21.33 4.85
N ASN A 351 5.61 20.41 4.24
CA ASN A 351 6.10 19.07 3.89
C ASN A 351 6.38 18.95 2.38
N TRP A 352 7.48 18.29 2.03
CA TRP A 352 7.92 17.99 0.66
C TRP A 352 6.90 17.19 -0.17
N LEU A 353 5.93 16.55 0.49
CA LEU A 353 4.87 15.76 -0.13
C LEU A 353 3.53 16.49 -0.24
N SER A 354 3.45 17.75 0.17
CA SER A 354 2.20 18.53 0.18
C SER A 354 1.50 18.53 -1.18
N ASP A 355 2.23 18.86 -2.27
CA ASP A 355 1.70 18.93 -3.64
C ASP A 355 1.21 17.57 -4.17
N TRP A 356 1.68 16.47 -3.59
CA TRP A 356 1.28 15.12 -3.96
C TRP A 356 0.08 14.61 -3.15
N LEU A 357 0.04 14.92 -1.85
CA LEU A 357 -1.03 14.44 -0.97
C LEU A 357 -2.26 15.33 -1.00
N ILE A 358 -2.09 16.65 -1.01
CA ILE A 358 -3.15 17.61 -0.72
C ILE A 358 -3.81 18.05 -2.02
N ASP A 359 -5.14 18.13 -1.96
CA ASP A 359 -5.96 18.71 -3.00
C ASP A 359 -6.88 19.73 -2.36
N ASP A 360 -6.65 21.01 -2.65
CA ASP A 360 -7.36 22.14 -2.04
C ASP A 360 -8.86 22.16 -2.36
N ARG A 361 -9.30 21.35 -3.32
CA ARG A 361 -10.72 21.19 -3.68
C ARG A 361 -11.43 20.14 -2.83
N LEU A 362 -10.71 19.42 -1.96
CA LEU A 362 -11.33 18.49 -1.02
C LEU A 362 -12.28 19.22 -0.09
N ARG A 363 -13.53 18.79 -0.10
CA ARG A 363 -14.56 19.24 0.85
C ARG A 363 -14.47 18.49 2.18
N ALA A 364 -14.00 17.26 2.12
CA ALA A 364 -13.96 16.34 3.24
C ALA A 364 -12.88 15.27 3.03
N LEU A 365 -12.07 15.01 4.05
CA LEU A 365 -11.06 13.96 4.07
C LEU A 365 -11.75 12.57 4.08
N PRO A 366 -11.55 11.73 3.05
CA PRO A 366 -12.21 10.43 2.99
C PRO A 366 -11.49 9.37 3.83
N ASN A 367 -12.24 8.35 4.26
CA ASN A 367 -11.75 7.13 4.93
C ASN A 367 -10.98 7.38 6.27
N HIS A 368 -11.18 8.53 6.93
CA HIS A 368 -10.59 8.84 8.24
C HIS A 368 -11.55 8.54 9.39
N GLU A 369 -11.76 7.25 9.65
CA GLU A 369 -12.64 6.76 10.72
C GLU A 369 -11.98 5.59 11.47
N THR A 370 -12.16 5.56 12.80
CA THR A 370 -11.58 4.55 13.68
C THR A 370 -12.44 3.30 13.83
N ARG A 371 -11.76 2.18 14.13
CA ARG A 371 -12.42 0.92 14.50
C ARG A 371 -12.71 0.82 15.99
N GLY A 372 -13.61 -0.10 16.32
CA GLY A 372 -13.87 -0.48 17.70
C GLY A 372 -12.75 -1.35 18.27
N HIS A 373 -12.43 -1.14 19.54
CA HIS A 373 -11.49 -1.96 20.31
C HIS A 373 -12.14 -2.47 21.60
N MET A 374 -11.66 -3.61 22.09
CA MET A 374 -12.04 -4.09 23.43
C MET A 374 -11.39 -3.20 24.49
N VAL A 375 -12.04 -3.03 25.64
CA VAL A 375 -11.48 -2.22 26.74
C VAL A 375 -10.12 -2.74 27.19
N THR A 376 -9.91 -4.06 27.22
CA THR A 376 -8.60 -4.62 27.58
C THR A 376 -7.49 -4.27 26.59
N ASP A 377 -7.82 -4.05 25.32
CA ASP A 377 -6.84 -3.58 24.33
C ASP A 377 -6.50 -2.11 24.52
N LEU A 378 -7.43 -1.30 25.06
CA LEU A 378 -7.12 0.09 25.40
C LEU A 378 -6.00 0.16 26.44
N SER A 379 -6.00 -0.72 27.46
CA SER A 379 -4.89 -0.77 28.43
C SER A 379 -3.57 -1.14 27.76
N ARG A 380 -3.60 -2.07 26.80
CA ARG A 380 -2.41 -2.47 26.03
C ARG A 380 -1.90 -1.34 25.15
N TYR A 381 -2.80 -0.57 24.54
CA TYR A 381 -2.46 0.56 23.69
C TYR A 381 -1.94 1.75 24.50
N ALA A 382 -2.58 2.06 25.63
CA ALA A 382 -2.12 3.07 26.58
C ALA A 382 -0.68 2.78 27.01
N PHE A 383 -0.40 1.54 27.43
CA PHE A 383 0.96 1.09 27.73
C PHE A 383 1.89 1.19 26.52
N ALA A 384 1.50 0.61 25.38
CA ALA A 384 2.38 0.53 24.20
C ALA A 384 2.80 1.91 23.69
N ALA A 385 1.83 2.81 23.53
CA ALA A 385 2.07 4.16 23.02
C ALA A 385 2.88 4.98 24.01
N THR A 386 2.59 4.90 25.32
CA THR A 386 3.38 5.60 26.35
C THR A 386 4.80 5.05 26.45
N PHE A 387 4.98 3.73 26.35
CA PHE A 387 6.30 3.13 26.25
C PHE A 387 7.06 3.65 25.03
N ALA A 388 6.39 3.70 23.87
CA ALA A 388 7.00 4.16 22.63
C ALA A 388 7.37 5.65 22.67
N GLU A 389 6.53 6.49 23.27
CA GLU A 389 6.81 7.90 23.56
C GLU A 389 8.07 8.06 24.41
N ARG A 390 8.25 7.23 25.44
CA ARG A 390 9.38 7.32 26.38
C ARG A 390 10.66 6.68 25.89
N ARG A 391 10.55 5.60 25.11
CA ARG A 391 11.70 4.77 24.70
C ARG A 391 12.08 4.96 23.24
N GLY A 392 11.31 5.70 22.44
CA GLY A 392 11.54 5.91 21.01
C GLY A 392 11.31 4.66 20.15
N ARG A 393 10.78 3.57 20.72
CA ARG A 393 10.50 2.31 20.03
C ARG A 393 9.30 1.60 20.64
N SER A 394 8.61 0.81 19.83
CA SER A 394 7.53 -0.06 20.34
C SER A 394 8.07 -1.11 21.33
N PRO A 395 7.29 -1.47 22.37
CA PRO A 395 7.66 -2.58 23.25
C PRO A 395 7.58 -3.93 22.53
N LYS A 396 8.34 -4.89 23.03
CA LYS A 396 8.22 -6.32 22.73
C LYS A 396 7.31 -7.01 23.74
N ALA A 397 6.79 -8.18 23.38
CA ALA A 397 5.89 -8.97 24.24
C ALA A 397 6.49 -9.25 25.63
N SER A 398 7.80 -9.47 25.72
CA SER A 398 8.52 -9.67 26.98
C SER A 398 8.60 -8.44 27.88
N GLU A 399 8.36 -7.24 27.33
CA GLU A 399 8.40 -5.97 28.06
C GLU A 399 7.02 -5.54 28.57
N TYR A 400 5.96 -6.30 28.25
CA TYR A 400 4.64 -6.05 28.80
C TYR A 400 4.55 -6.58 30.24
N PRO A 401 3.97 -5.80 31.17
CA PRO A 401 3.53 -6.34 32.45
C PRO A 401 2.64 -7.57 32.26
N SER A 402 2.80 -8.59 33.09
CA SER A 402 2.02 -9.82 33.03
C SER A 402 0.50 -9.57 33.06
N ALA A 403 0.05 -8.56 33.81
CA ALA A 403 -1.36 -8.16 33.88
C ALA A 403 -1.93 -7.61 32.56
N LEU A 404 -1.07 -7.17 31.62
CA LEU A 404 -1.46 -6.68 30.29
C LEU A 404 -1.28 -7.73 29.19
N ALA A 405 -0.74 -8.91 29.51
CA ALA A 405 -0.61 -9.99 28.55
C ALA A 405 -1.99 -10.35 27.96
N PRO A 406 -2.10 -10.54 26.63
CA PRO A 406 -3.31 -11.05 26.02
C PRO A 406 -3.49 -12.55 26.32
N ASP A 407 -4.74 -13.01 26.38
CA ASP A 407 -5.06 -14.43 26.50
C ASP A 407 -4.83 -15.14 25.15
N HIS A 408 -3.56 -15.42 24.86
CA HIS A 408 -3.12 -16.06 23.63
C HIS A 408 -2.06 -17.12 23.89
N LYS A 409 -2.33 -18.34 23.44
CA LYS A 409 -1.48 -19.54 23.60
C LYS A 409 -0.01 -19.36 23.17
N ASN A 410 0.29 -18.41 22.28
CA ASN A 410 1.63 -18.20 21.74
C ASN A 410 2.35 -16.97 22.32
N TRP A 411 1.77 -16.24 23.27
CA TRP A 411 2.33 -14.99 23.80
C TRP A 411 3.74 -15.15 24.37
N GLU A 412 3.97 -16.24 25.12
CA GLU A 412 5.24 -16.53 25.78
C GLU A 412 6.26 -17.25 24.87
N SER A 413 5.87 -17.63 23.66
CA SER A 413 6.71 -18.45 22.77
C SER A 413 7.84 -17.68 22.09
N GLY A 414 7.90 -16.35 22.26
CA GLY A 414 8.75 -15.44 21.48
C GLY A 414 8.30 -15.25 20.02
N LYS A 415 7.37 -16.07 19.52
CA LYS A 415 6.73 -15.88 18.21
C LYS A 415 5.70 -14.75 18.34
N PHE A 416 5.69 -13.82 17.37
CA PHE A 416 4.87 -12.59 17.40
C PHE A 416 5.20 -11.65 18.57
N ALA A 417 6.49 -11.56 18.92
CA ALA A 417 6.97 -10.65 19.96
C ALA A 417 6.64 -9.17 19.69
N ASP A 418 6.24 -8.79 18.47
CA ASP A 418 5.85 -7.44 18.08
C ASP A 418 4.34 -7.28 17.80
N ARG A 419 3.49 -8.12 18.41
CA ARG A 419 2.03 -8.13 18.14
C ARG A 419 1.31 -6.81 18.38
N PHE A 420 1.71 -6.09 19.43
CA PHE A 420 1.20 -4.75 19.74
C PHE A 420 2.27 -3.74 19.35
N ARG A 421 2.14 -3.18 18.16
CA ARG A 421 3.19 -2.37 17.55
C ARG A 421 2.75 -0.95 17.27
N VAL A 422 3.45 -0.02 17.91
CA VAL A 422 3.28 1.41 17.70
C VAL A 422 4.05 1.86 16.47
N GLN A 423 3.40 2.66 15.62
CA GLN A 423 4.04 3.32 14.49
C GLN A 423 4.64 4.64 14.98
N THR A 424 5.85 4.60 15.53
CA THR A 424 6.52 5.74 16.21
C THR A 424 6.67 6.97 15.32
N TRP A 425 6.49 8.16 15.91
CA TRP A 425 6.52 9.45 15.20
C TRP A 425 7.78 9.69 14.36
N ASN A 426 8.97 9.48 14.95
CA ASN A 426 10.26 9.90 14.38
C ASN A 426 10.88 8.87 13.42
N GLU A 427 10.12 7.86 13.02
CA GLU A 427 10.60 6.76 12.19
C GLU A 427 9.60 6.51 11.06
N PRO A 428 10.02 5.95 9.91
CA PRO A 428 9.07 5.47 8.92
C PRO A 428 8.24 4.34 9.49
N SER A 429 6.97 4.27 9.07
CA SER A 429 6.08 3.21 9.52
C SER A 429 6.59 1.83 9.11
N THR A 430 6.08 0.82 9.78
CA THR A 430 6.27 -0.57 9.36
C THR A 430 5.49 -0.86 8.08
N THR A 431 5.84 -1.95 7.39
CA THR A 431 5.13 -2.37 6.17
C THR A 431 3.64 -2.53 6.47
N ILE A 432 2.81 -1.72 5.81
CA ILE A 432 1.35 -1.86 5.89
C ILE A 432 0.96 -3.08 5.07
N THR A 433 0.36 -4.07 5.73
CA THR A 433 -0.06 -5.32 5.10
C THR A 433 -1.59 -5.38 5.04
N SER A 434 -2.16 -6.14 4.11
CA SER A 434 -3.62 -6.35 4.05
C SER A 434 -4.21 -6.98 5.32
N HIS A 435 -3.36 -7.62 6.13
CA HIS A 435 -3.73 -8.15 7.45
C HIS A 435 -4.09 -7.07 8.47
N ILE A 436 -3.77 -5.78 8.27
CA ILE A 436 -4.24 -4.68 9.14
C ILE A 436 -5.77 -4.67 9.33
N SER A 437 -6.49 -5.18 8.33
CA SER A 437 -7.94 -5.40 8.39
C SER A 437 -8.36 -6.28 9.59
N LYS A 438 -7.57 -7.31 9.91
CA LYS A 438 -7.78 -8.26 11.02
C LYS A 438 -6.95 -7.89 12.25
N ASP A 439 -5.67 -7.62 12.06
CA ASP A 439 -4.66 -7.45 13.10
C ASP A 439 -4.26 -5.98 13.27
N GLY A 440 -5.25 -5.12 13.56
CA GLY A 440 -5.03 -3.67 13.74
C GLY A 440 -4.03 -3.32 14.86
N HIS A 441 -3.80 -4.24 15.82
CA HIS A 441 -2.86 -4.07 16.92
C HIS A 441 -1.38 -3.97 16.47
N TYR A 442 -1.04 -4.37 15.24
CA TYR A 442 0.30 -4.14 14.68
C TYR A 442 0.51 -2.69 14.20
N PHE A 443 -0.54 -1.88 14.20
CA PHE A 443 -0.54 -0.52 13.66
C PHE A 443 -1.21 0.43 14.67
N ILE A 444 -0.68 0.47 15.90
CA ILE A 444 -1.15 1.37 16.95
C ILE A 444 -0.70 2.80 16.61
N HIS A 445 -1.62 3.75 16.76
CA HIS A 445 -1.35 5.17 16.57
C HIS A 445 -0.33 5.67 17.62
N PRO A 446 0.66 6.49 17.26
CA PRO A 446 1.73 6.90 18.17
C PRO A 446 1.32 7.85 19.30
N ASP A 447 0.28 8.66 19.13
CA ASP A 447 -0.28 9.50 20.21
C ASP A 447 -1.02 8.63 21.26
N PRO A 448 -0.52 8.54 22.51
CA PRO A 448 -1.15 7.73 23.55
C PRO A 448 -2.60 8.15 23.84
N LEU A 449 -2.91 9.45 23.74
CA LEU A 449 -4.21 10.01 24.09
C LEU A 449 -5.33 9.58 23.12
N GLN A 450 -4.96 9.05 21.95
CA GLN A 450 -5.91 8.59 20.93
C GLN A 450 -6.31 7.12 21.13
N CYS A 451 -5.48 6.33 21.83
CA CYS A 451 -5.73 4.95 22.26
C CYS A 451 -6.40 4.06 21.19
N ARG A 452 -5.81 3.98 19.99
CA ARG A 452 -6.41 3.33 18.81
C ARG A 452 -5.37 2.76 17.85
N SER A 453 -5.82 1.94 16.91
CA SER A 453 -5.07 1.64 15.69
C SER A 453 -5.23 2.73 14.62
N LEU A 454 -4.36 2.73 13.62
CA LEU A 454 -4.44 3.63 12.47
C LEU A 454 -5.75 3.47 11.69
N THR A 455 -6.28 4.55 11.13
CA THR A 455 -7.42 4.54 10.20
C THR A 455 -6.99 4.11 8.79
N VAL A 456 -7.95 3.89 7.90
CA VAL A 456 -7.67 3.62 6.47
C VAL A 456 -6.92 4.79 5.84
N ARG A 457 -7.38 6.04 6.04
CA ARG A 457 -6.70 7.25 5.54
C ARG A 457 -5.25 7.38 6.02
N GLU A 458 -4.98 7.15 7.31
CA GLU A 458 -3.61 7.22 7.83
C GLU A 458 -2.71 6.17 7.19
N ALA A 459 -3.22 4.94 7.04
CA ALA A 459 -2.52 3.88 6.33
C ALA A 459 -2.28 4.23 4.84
N ALA A 460 -3.22 4.91 4.20
CA ALA A 460 -3.13 5.37 2.81
C ALA A 460 -2.09 6.49 2.65
N ARG A 461 -2.07 7.50 3.55
CA ARG A 461 -1.04 8.56 3.55
C ARG A 461 0.36 8.01 3.77
N LEU A 462 0.53 7.03 4.68
CA LEU A 462 1.80 6.32 4.86
C LEU A 462 2.24 5.50 3.63
N GLN A 463 1.31 5.20 2.73
CA GLN A 463 1.58 4.65 1.40
C GLN A 463 1.60 5.71 0.31
N THR A 464 1.60 7.00 0.63
CA THR A 464 1.62 8.10 -0.35
C THR A 464 0.43 8.09 -1.32
N PHE A 465 -0.72 7.57 -0.91
CA PHE A 465 -1.96 7.80 -1.68
C PHE A 465 -2.41 9.25 -1.49
N PRO A 466 -2.76 9.98 -2.57
CA PRO A 466 -3.36 11.30 -2.47
C PRO A 466 -4.60 11.33 -1.56
N ASP A 467 -4.86 12.45 -0.91
CA ASP A 467 -6.02 12.60 -0.01
C ASP A 467 -7.35 12.57 -0.76
N ASN A 468 -7.34 12.95 -2.04
CA ASN A 468 -8.50 12.81 -2.91
C ASN A 468 -8.78 11.36 -3.33
N TYR A 469 -7.89 10.39 -3.03
CA TYR A 469 -8.07 8.99 -3.40
C TYR A 469 -9.08 8.29 -2.48
N PHE A 470 -10.30 8.03 -2.97
CA PHE A 470 -11.36 7.40 -2.17
C PHE A 470 -11.38 5.87 -2.33
N PHE A 471 -11.28 5.14 -1.20
CA PHE A 471 -11.39 3.68 -1.18
C PHE A 471 -12.83 3.25 -0.93
N GLU A 472 -13.44 2.57 -1.92
CA GLU A 472 -14.79 2.03 -1.84
C GLU A 472 -14.84 0.67 -1.13
N GLY A 473 -16.03 0.31 -0.63
CA GLY A 473 -16.26 -0.92 0.12
C GLY A 473 -16.30 -0.71 1.63
N ASN A 474 -16.46 -1.79 2.38
CA ASN A 474 -16.45 -1.71 3.84
C ASN A 474 -15.03 -1.49 4.38
N ARG A 475 -14.89 -1.10 5.65
CA ARG A 475 -13.59 -0.79 6.25
C ARG A 475 -12.56 -1.93 6.13
N THR A 476 -12.98 -3.19 6.24
CA THR A 476 -12.08 -4.36 6.12
C THR A 476 -11.51 -4.43 4.70
N GLU A 477 -12.39 -4.29 3.71
CA GLU A 477 -12.03 -4.23 2.28
C GLU A 477 -11.07 -3.08 1.99
N GLN A 478 -11.37 -1.88 2.49
CA GLN A 478 -10.52 -0.70 2.31
C GLN A 478 -9.09 -0.92 2.86
N TYR A 479 -8.96 -1.53 4.05
CA TYR A 479 -7.65 -1.88 4.61
C TYR A 479 -6.90 -2.92 3.77
N VAL A 480 -7.61 -3.90 3.20
CA VAL A 480 -7.03 -4.91 2.32
C VAL A 480 -6.49 -4.24 1.05
N GLN A 481 -7.27 -3.35 0.45
CA GLN A 481 -6.88 -2.56 -0.73
C GLN A 481 -5.59 -1.78 -0.46
N VAL A 482 -5.58 -0.94 0.59
CA VAL A 482 -4.38 -0.17 0.97
C VAL A 482 -3.20 -1.11 1.20
N GLY A 483 -3.34 -2.16 2.01
CA GLY A 483 -2.22 -3.06 2.33
C GLY A 483 -1.61 -3.83 1.16
N ASN A 484 -2.40 -4.11 0.12
CA ASN A 484 -1.94 -4.81 -1.08
C ASN A 484 -1.29 -3.89 -2.12
N ALA A 485 -1.55 -2.58 -2.07
CA ALA A 485 -1.08 -1.65 -3.07
C ALA A 485 0.45 -1.43 -3.08
N VAL A 486 0.93 -0.87 -4.18
CA VAL A 486 2.25 -0.22 -4.27
C VAL A 486 2.07 1.25 -3.93
N PRO A 487 2.98 1.87 -3.14
CA PRO A 487 2.92 3.30 -2.86
C PRO A 487 2.93 4.13 -4.17
N PRO A 488 1.90 4.97 -4.44
CA PRO A 488 1.81 5.69 -5.71
C PRO A 488 3.00 6.61 -6.02
N LEU A 489 3.60 7.25 -5.01
CA LEU A 489 4.77 8.09 -5.25
C LEU A 489 5.99 7.27 -5.70
N LEU A 490 6.19 6.09 -5.11
CA LEU A 490 7.25 5.18 -5.55
C LEU A 490 6.99 4.71 -6.99
N ALA A 491 5.74 4.39 -7.31
CA ALA A 491 5.35 4.01 -8.66
C ALA A 491 5.60 5.15 -9.68
N ARG A 492 5.39 6.42 -9.29
CA ARG A 492 5.76 7.58 -10.10
C ARG A 492 7.27 7.64 -10.34
N GLN A 493 8.09 7.52 -9.30
CA GLN A 493 9.56 7.57 -9.45
C GLN A 493 10.07 6.45 -10.36
N ILE A 494 9.47 5.24 -10.27
CA ILE A 494 9.76 4.14 -11.20
C ILE A 494 9.38 4.53 -12.64
N ALA A 495 8.20 5.13 -12.83
CA ALA A 495 7.74 5.57 -14.13
C ALA A 495 8.63 6.67 -14.74
N GLU A 496 9.20 7.58 -13.93
CA GLU A 496 10.17 8.58 -14.38
C GLU A 496 11.46 7.92 -14.91
N VAL A 497 11.97 6.90 -14.20
CA VAL A 497 13.12 6.10 -14.67
C VAL A 497 12.79 5.37 -15.97
N VAL A 498 11.64 4.70 -16.04
CA VAL A 498 11.20 3.97 -17.25
C VAL A 498 11.04 4.93 -18.42
N LEU A 499 10.49 6.13 -18.20
CA LEU A 499 10.37 7.14 -19.25
C LEU A 499 11.74 7.56 -19.80
N GLY A 500 12.71 7.85 -18.93
CA GLY A 500 14.07 8.21 -19.35
C GLY A 500 14.79 7.09 -20.12
N LEU A 501 14.47 5.83 -19.83
CA LEU A 501 14.99 4.68 -20.59
C LEU A 501 14.35 4.52 -21.98
N LEU A 502 13.07 4.88 -22.12
CA LEU A 502 12.31 4.76 -23.38
C LEU A 502 12.43 6.00 -24.28
N GLU A 503 12.69 7.16 -23.69
CA GLU A 503 12.94 8.45 -24.35
C GLU A 503 14.27 9.03 -23.82
N PRO A 504 15.44 8.47 -24.18
CA PRO A 504 16.71 9.07 -23.77
C PRO A 504 16.84 10.46 -24.40
N ASP A 505 17.35 11.42 -23.63
CA ASP A 505 17.62 12.77 -24.14
C ASP A 505 18.51 12.67 -25.38
N THR A 506 18.09 13.33 -26.47
CA THR A 506 18.80 13.30 -27.77
C THR A 506 19.84 14.41 -27.90
N ASP A 507 20.17 15.07 -26.79
CA ASP A 507 21.19 16.11 -26.75
C ASP A 507 22.56 15.48 -26.44
N ASP A 508 23.28 15.09 -27.49
CA ASP A 508 24.75 15.16 -27.59
C ASP A 508 25.18 15.29 -29.07
#